data_AF-A0A6N2SXR0-F1
#
_entry.id   AF-A0A6N2SXR0-F1
#
_cell.length_a   1.000
_cell.length_b   1.000
_cell.length_c   1.000
_cell.angle_alpha   90.00
_cell.angle_beta   90.00
_cell.angle_gamma   90.00
#
_symmetry.space_group_name_H-M   'P 1'
#
loop_
_entity.id
_entity.type
_entity.pdbx_description
1 polymer ?
#
loop_
_entity_poly.entity_id
_entity_poly.type
_entity_poly.pdbx_seq_one_letter_code
_entity_poly.pdbx_strand_id
1 'polypeptide(L)'
;MEYYTKEQFDFVLTQCPTSFGETYLNVYTDDKANAVESATKVMKYGKSCDMDFINYNEENWNLYYKALNTALLLGVFGVATVMIALVILWNIHMSAFDQERGRLGVLQALGVTNREIALRYLGKGIKTGVISLLLAHLCLGAVILLTAGGFRGLSGYPWGLHVLVCLGYFILVAAVGCGPIWELKKYTPNENINV
;
A
#
# COMPACT_ATOMS: atom_id res chain seq x y z
N MET A 1 -41.54 -6.52 -13.87
CA MET A 1 -41.31 -7.67 -14.78
C MET A 1 -41.22 -7.14 -16.20
N GLU A 2 -40.15 -6.43 -16.51
CA GLU A 2 -39.80 -6.12 -17.90
C GLU A 2 -38.45 -6.78 -18.16
N TYR A 3 -38.54 -8.01 -18.66
CA TYR A 3 -37.42 -8.62 -19.36
C TYR A 3 -37.24 -7.82 -20.64
N TYR A 4 -36.00 -7.47 -20.98
CA TYR A 4 -35.68 -6.89 -22.29
C TYR A 4 -36.27 -7.82 -23.37
N THR A 5 -37.37 -7.41 -23.99
CA THR A 5 -38.07 -8.23 -24.98
C THR A 5 -37.36 -8.08 -26.32
N LYS A 6 -37.42 -9.13 -27.13
CA LYS A 6 -36.92 -9.15 -28.52
C LYS A 6 -37.27 -7.87 -29.29
N GLU A 7 -38.50 -7.37 -29.05
CA GLU A 7 -39.06 -6.16 -29.65
C GLU A 7 -38.27 -4.88 -29.32
N GLN A 8 -37.80 -4.72 -28.09
CA GLN A 8 -37.01 -3.54 -27.69
C GLN A 8 -35.63 -3.54 -28.36
N PHE A 9 -35.04 -4.71 -28.53
CA PHE A 9 -33.77 -4.84 -29.23
C PHE A 9 -33.92 -4.64 -30.73
N ASP A 10 -34.95 -5.22 -31.34
CA ASP A 10 -35.29 -5.01 -32.75
C ASP A 10 -35.57 -3.52 -33.03
N PHE A 11 -36.26 -2.82 -32.11
CA PHE A 11 -36.44 -1.36 -32.20
C PHE A 11 -35.11 -0.60 -32.22
N VAL A 12 -34.17 -0.93 -31.34
CA VAL A 12 -32.84 -0.30 -31.33
C VAL A 12 -32.08 -0.57 -32.63
N LEU A 13 -32.18 -1.79 -33.18
CA LEU A 13 -31.57 -2.11 -34.47
C LEU A 13 -32.18 -1.30 -35.62
N THR A 14 -33.48 -1.01 -35.59
CA THR A 14 -34.10 -0.11 -36.59
C THR A 14 -33.60 1.33 -36.51
N GLN A 15 -33.11 1.78 -35.35
CA GLN A 15 -32.48 3.09 -35.19
C GLN A 15 -31.03 3.12 -35.73
N CYS A 16 -30.45 1.96 -36.04
CA CYS A 16 -29.08 1.81 -36.54
C CYS A 16 -29.08 1.26 -37.98
N PRO A 17 -29.47 2.07 -39.00
CA PRO A 17 -29.70 1.60 -40.37
C PRO A 17 -28.45 1.08 -41.10
N THR A 18 -27.24 1.32 -40.56
CA THR A 18 -25.98 0.77 -41.07
C THR A 18 -25.20 0.15 -39.92
N SER A 19 -25.11 -1.18 -39.88
CA SER A 19 -24.39 -1.95 -38.86
C SER A 19 -22.87 -1.95 -39.08
N PHE A 20 -22.27 -0.77 -39.29
CA PHE A 20 -20.82 -0.61 -39.43
C PHE A 20 -20.31 0.30 -38.31
N GLY A 21 -19.43 -0.22 -37.45
CA GLY A 21 -18.78 0.51 -36.36
C GLY A 21 -19.19 0.06 -34.96
N GLU A 22 -18.64 0.73 -33.94
CA GLU A 22 -19.00 0.50 -32.54
C GLU A 22 -20.25 1.32 -32.18
N THR A 23 -21.26 0.69 -31.59
CA THR A 23 -22.47 1.36 -31.09
C THR A 23 -22.61 1.08 -29.60
N TYR A 24 -22.76 2.13 -28.81
CA TYR A 24 -22.98 2.02 -27.37
C TYR A 24 -24.48 1.91 -27.08
N LEU A 25 -24.89 0.79 -26.48
CA LEU A 25 -26.26 0.57 -26.04
C LEU A 25 -26.33 0.48 -24.51
N ASN A 26 -27.09 1.38 -23.90
CA ASN A 26 -27.43 1.28 -22.49
C ASN A 26 -28.72 0.46 -22.34
N VAL A 27 -28.57 -0.75 -21.79
CA VAL A 27 -29.68 -1.64 -21.47
C VAL A 27 -30.08 -1.40 -20.03
N TYR A 28 -31.23 -0.77 -19.82
CA TYR A 28 -31.79 -0.56 -18.48
C TYR A 28 -32.62 -1.78 -18.07
N THR A 29 -32.43 -2.25 -16.84
CA THR A 29 -33.21 -3.35 -16.27
C THR A 29 -33.93 -2.86 -15.01
N ASP A 30 -35.05 -3.51 -14.65
CA ASP A 30 -35.74 -3.31 -13.37
C ASP A 30 -34.76 -3.47 -12.19
N ASP A 31 -34.91 -2.66 -11.13
CA ASP A 31 -34.03 -2.67 -9.94
C ASP A 31 -33.95 -4.06 -9.27
N LYS A 32 -34.95 -4.92 -9.50
CA LYS A 32 -35.01 -6.29 -8.96
C LYS A 32 -34.41 -7.35 -9.89
N ALA A 33 -33.99 -6.99 -11.09
CA ALA A 33 -33.47 -7.92 -12.08
C ALA A 33 -31.99 -8.26 -11.82
N ASN A 34 -31.60 -9.51 -12.07
CA ASN A 34 -30.20 -9.90 -12.02
C ASN A 34 -29.46 -9.32 -13.23
N ALA A 35 -28.56 -8.37 -12.98
CA ALA A 35 -27.79 -7.69 -14.02
C ALA A 35 -26.92 -8.64 -14.86
N VAL A 36 -26.36 -9.69 -14.25
CA VAL A 36 -25.50 -10.68 -14.93
C VAL A 36 -26.32 -11.57 -15.84
N GLU A 37 -27.48 -12.04 -15.38
CA GLU A 37 -28.38 -12.87 -16.18
C GLU A 37 -28.95 -12.09 -17.37
N SER A 38 -29.33 -10.83 -17.14
CA SER A 38 -29.87 -9.94 -18.17
C SER A 38 -28.82 -9.61 -19.23
N ALA A 39 -27.58 -9.28 -18.81
CA ALA A 39 -26.46 -9.08 -19.72
C ALA A 39 -26.17 -10.34 -20.56
N THR A 40 -26.17 -11.52 -19.94
CA THR A 40 -25.94 -12.79 -20.64
C THR A 40 -27.01 -13.08 -21.70
N LYS A 41 -28.27 -12.74 -21.43
CA LYS A 41 -29.38 -12.88 -22.41
C LYS A 41 -29.21 -11.96 -23.61
N VAL A 42 -28.86 -10.69 -23.37
CA VAL A 42 -28.58 -9.72 -24.44
C VAL A 42 -27.38 -10.14 -25.28
N MET A 43 -26.29 -10.59 -24.64
CA MET A 43 -25.09 -11.08 -25.35
C MET A 43 -25.39 -12.32 -26.21
N LYS A 44 -26.22 -13.26 -25.71
CA LYS A 44 -26.64 -14.44 -26.49
C LYS A 44 -27.48 -14.07 -27.70
N TYR A 45 -28.43 -13.15 -27.54
CA TYR A 45 -29.26 -12.68 -28.65
C TYR A 45 -28.43 -11.90 -29.66
N GLY A 46 -27.54 -11.03 -29.19
CA GLY A 46 -26.57 -10.31 -30.00
C GLY A 46 -25.71 -11.20 -30.89
N LYS A 47 -25.15 -12.28 -30.31
CA LYS A 47 -24.40 -13.30 -31.07
C LYS A 47 -25.22 -13.97 -32.15
N SER A 48 -26.54 -14.17 -31.95
CA SER A 48 -27.41 -14.72 -33.00
C SER A 48 -27.63 -13.77 -34.18
N CYS A 49 -27.32 -12.49 -34.01
CA CYS A 49 -27.37 -11.46 -35.04
C CYS A 49 -25.98 -11.04 -35.54
N ASP A 50 -24.95 -11.87 -35.33
CA ASP A 50 -23.54 -11.61 -35.72
C ASP A 50 -22.93 -10.33 -35.12
N MET A 51 -23.39 -9.96 -33.91
CA MET A 51 -22.87 -8.81 -33.16
C MET A 51 -22.11 -9.27 -31.92
N ASP A 52 -20.95 -8.65 -31.69
CA ASP A 52 -20.16 -8.82 -30.48
C ASP A 52 -20.55 -7.79 -29.42
N PHE A 53 -20.73 -8.25 -28.19
CA PHE A 53 -21.12 -7.43 -27.05
C PHE A 53 -20.03 -7.45 -25.99
N ILE A 54 -19.62 -6.26 -25.55
CA ILE A 54 -18.70 -6.07 -24.43
C ILE A 54 -19.53 -5.69 -23.20
N ASN A 55 -19.51 -6.53 -22.18
CA ASN A 55 -20.12 -6.21 -20.90
C ASN A 55 -19.16 -5.35 -20.08
N TYR A 56 -19.26 -4.02 -20.26
CA TYR A 56 -18.42 -3.06 -19.54
C TYR A 56 -18.52 -3.16 -18.02
N ASN A 57 -19.65 -3.63 -17.46
CA ASN A 57 -19.78 -3.83 -16.01
C ASN A 57 -18.87 -4.98 -15.54
N GLU A 58 -18.94 -6.13 -16.22
CA GLU A 58 -18.13 -7.30 -15.89
C GLU A 58 -16.63 -7.06 -16.15
N GLU A 59 -16.29 -6.38 -17.27
CA GLU A 59 -14.92 -6.03 -17.58
C GLU A 59 -14.33 -5.06 -16.54
N ASN A 60 -15.10 -4.05 -16.11
CA ASN A 60 -14.67 -3.12 -15.08
C ASN A 60 -14.47 -3.81 -13.72
N TRP A 61 -15.33 -4.76 -13.35
CA TRP A 61 -15.13 -5.60 -12.17
C TRP A 61 -13.88 -6.47 -12.28
N ASN A 62 -13.63 -7.10 -13.43
CA ASN A 62 -12.44 -7.92 -13.65
C ASN A 62 -11.16 -7.08 -13.57
N LEU A 63 -11.16 -5.89 -14.17
CA LEU A 63 -10.05 -4.93 -14.06
C LEU A 63 -9.82 -4.50 -12.61
N TYR A 64 -10.89 -4.20 -11.87
CA TYR A 64 -10.82 -3.86 -10.45
C TYR A 64 -10.23 -5.01 -9.62
N TYR A 65 -10.72 -6.24 -9.76
CA TYR A 65 -10.20 -7.39 -9.02
C TYR A 65 -8.75 -7.71 -9.38
N LYS A 66 -8.37 -7.55 -10.65
CA LYS A 66 -6.97 -7.71 -11.09
C LYS A 66 -6.08 -6.67 -10.43
N ALA A 67 -6.45 -5.40 -10.46
CA ALA A 67 -5.72 -4.32 -9.80
C ALA A 67 -5.63 -4.54 -8.29
N LEU A 68 -6.73 -4.94 -7.65
CA LEU A 68 -6.79 -5.24 -6.22
C LEU A 68 -5.88 -6.41 -5.85
N ASN A 69 -5.92 -7.51 -6.58
CA ASN A 69 -5.07 -8.68 -6.32
C ASN A 69 -3.58 -8.32 -6.47
N THR A 70 -3.21 -7.58 -7.51
CA THR A 70 -1.83 -7.12 -7.69
C THR A 70 -1.41 -6.18 -6.55
N ALA A 71 -2.27 -5.24 -6.14
CA ALA A 71 -2.00 -4.34 -5.03
C ALA A 71 -1.83 -5.09 -3.70
N LEU A 72 -2.67 -6.10 -3.43
CA LEU A 72 -2.57 -6.94 -2.24
C LEU A 72 -1.28 -7.76 -2.22
N LEU A 73 -0.91 -8.38 -3.34
CA LEU A 73 0.36 -9.12 -3.46
C LEU A 73 1.56 -8.21 -3.18
N LEU A 74 1.61 -7.04 -3.81
CA LEU A 74 2.67 -6.05 -3.56
C LEU A 74 2.66 -5.56 -2.11
N GLY A 75 1.47 -5.37 -1.52
CA GLY A 75 1.31 -4.99 -0.12
C GLY A 75 1.90 -6.03 0.83
N VAL A 76 1.63 -7.32 0.60
CA VAL A 76 2.17 -8.42 1.42
C VAL A 76 3.70 -8.47 1.32
N PHE A 77 4.25 -8.37 0.10
CA PHE A 77 5.71 -8.33 -0.07
C PHE A 77 6.32 -7.10 0.61
N GLY A 78 5.69 -5.93 0.47
CA GLY A 78 6.14 -4.71 1.13
C GLY A 78 6.18 -4.85 2.66
N VAL A 79 5.12 -5.38 3.27
CA VAL A 79 5.07 -5.63 4.71
C VAL A 79 6.15 -6.62 5.14
N ALA A 80 6.32 -7.73 4.41
CA ALA A 80 7.35 -8.72 4.71
C ALA A 80 8.76 -8.11 4.67
N THR A 81 9.07 -7.32 3.64
CA THR A 81 10.37 -6.64 3.51
C THR A 81 10.60 -5.64 4.65
N VAL A 82 9.58 -4.84 5.01
CA VAL A 82 9.68 -3.90 6.13
C VAL A 82 9.94 -4.66 7.44
N MET A 83 9.22 -5.75 7.69
CA MET A 83 9.41 -6.56 8.90
C MET A 83 10.85 -7.11 9.00
N ILE A 84 11.37 -7.67 7.91
CA ILE A 84 12.76 -8.17 7.86
C ILE A 84 13.74 -7.02 8.13
N ALA A 85 13.54 -5.87 7.49
CA ALA A 85 14.41 -4.71 7.69
C ALA A 85 14.37 -4.20 9.14
N LEU A 86 13.21 -4.21 9.80
CA LEU A 86 13.08 -3.83 11.21
C LEU A 86 13.81 -4.80 12.14
N VAL A 87 13.75 -6.11 11.88
CA VAL A 87 14.51 -7.12 12.64
C VAL A 87 16.01 -6.91 12.47
N ILE A 88 16.48 -6.66 11.24
CA ILE A 88 17.88 -6.35 10.98
C ILE A 88 18.30 -5.08 11.72
N LEU A 89 17.49 -4.02 11.64
CA LEU A 89 17.75 -2.76 12.31
C LEU A 89 17.84 -2.94 13.83
N TRP A 90 16.93 -3.73 14.41
CA TRP A 90 16.95 -4.09 15.83
C TRP A 90 18.26 -4.78 16.21
N ASN A 91 18.66 -5.80 15.46
CA ASN A 91 19.90 -6.54 15.72
C ASN A 91 21.14 -5.65 15.62
N ILE A 92 21.19 -4.74 14.64
CA ILE A 92 22.27 -3.76 14.52
C ILE A 92 22.31 -2.84 15.74
N HIS A 93 21.16 -2.34 16.19
CA HIS A 93 21.10 -1.47 17.37
C HIS A 93 21.53 -2.19 18.65
N MET A 94 21.09 -3.44 18.81
CA MET A 94 21.45 -4.26 19.96
C MET A 94 22.95 -4.61 19.95
N SER A 95 23.49 -5.01 18.81
CA SER A 95 24.92 -5.29 18.65
C SER A 95 25.78 -4.05 18.92
N ALA A 96 25.38 -2.88 18.41
CA ALA A 96 26.07 -1.62 18.68
C ALA A 96 25.97 -1.22 20.16
N PHE A 97 24.87 -1.54 20.83
CA PHE A 97 24.72 -1.32 22.27
C PHE A 97 25.67 -2.20 23.07
N ASP A 98 25.75 -3.49 22.77
CA ASP A 98 26.65 -4.42 23.46
C ASP A 98 28.12 -4.03 23.30
N GLN A 99 28.53 -3.56 22.11
CA GLN A 99 29.88 -3.03 21.88
C GLN A 99 30.16 -1.76 22.70
N GLU A 100 29.15 -0.92 22.96
CA GLU A 100 29.30 0.32 23.71
C GLU A 100 29.05 0.15 25.23
N ARG A 101 28.64 -1.04 25.71
CA ARG A 101 28.25 -1.29 27.12
C ARG A 101 29.31 -0.88 28.13
N GLY A 102 30.56 -1.29 27.92
CA GLY A 102 31.66 -0.92 28.83
C GLY A 102 31.84 0.59 28.96
N ARG A 103 31.76 1.31 27.83
CA ARG A 103 31.80 2.79 27.82
C ARG A 103 30.60 3.39 28.53
N LEU A 104 29.40 2.82 28.38
CA LEU A 104 28.20 3.27 29.08
C LEU A 104 28.29 3.04 30.58
N GLY A 105 28.87 1.93 31.03
CA GLY A 105 29.13 1.65 32.45
C GLY A 105 30.07 2.67 33.09
N VAL A 106 31.14 3.06 32.40
CA VAL A 106 32.04 4.15 32.84
C VAL A 106 31.29 5.48 32.94
N LEU A 107 30.45 5.81 31.96
CA LEU A 107 29.64 7.03 31.99
C LEU A 107 28.65 7.04 33.16
N GLN A 108 28.01 5.90 33.46
CA GLN A 108 27.14 5.75 34.63
C GLN A 108 27.91 5.94 35.94
N ALA A 109 29.14 5.41 36.05
CA ALA A 109 30.00 5.61 37.21
C ALA A 109 30.45 7.07 37.39
N LEU A 110 30.56 7.82 36.29
CA LEU A 110 30.81 9.27 36.29
C LEU A 110 29.55 10.11 36.58
N GLY A 111 28.40 9.47 36.80
CA GLY A 111 27.14 10.14 37.18
C GLY A 111 26.17 10.43 36.04
N VAL A 112 26.44 9.96 34.81
CA VAL A 112 25.48 10.09 33.70
C VAL A 112 24.26 9.21 33.97
N THR A 113 23.07 9.78 33.83
CA THR A 113 21.84 9.07 34.12
C THR A 113 21.38 8.19 32.97
N ASN A 114 20.68 7.10 33.29
CA ASN A 114 20.04 6.24 32.28
C ASN A 114 19.06 7.00 31.37
N ARG A 115 18.46 8.09 31.87
CA ARG A 115 17.56 8.95 31.10
C ARG A 115 18.30 9.72 30.00
N GLU A 116 19.48 10.25 30.28
CA GLU A 116 20.28 10.97 29.29
C GLU A 116 20.78 10.04 28.19
N ILE A 117 21.20 8.83 28.57
CA ILE A 117 21.57 7.77 27.62
C ILE A 117 20.36 7.40 26.75
N ALA A 118 19.20 7.18 27.37
CA ALA A 118 17.97 6.85 26.68
C ALA A 118 17.54 7.93 25.67
N LEU A 119 17.56 9.21 26.06
CA LEU A 119 17.24 10.33 25.17
C LEU A 119 18.20 10.41 23.97
N ARG A 120 19.48 10.07 24.18
CA ARG A 120 20.47 10.02 23.10
C ARG A 120 20.16 8.93 22.08
N TYR A 121 19.78 7.72 22.52
CA TYR A 121 19.39 6.62 21.63
C TYR A 121 18.06 6.91 20.92
N LEU A 122 17.07 7.46 21.63
CA LEU A 122 15.81 7.91 21.03
C LEU A 122 16.06 8.96 19.93
N GLY A 123 16.92 9.95 20.20
CA GLY A 123 17.30 10.96 19.22
C GLY A 123 18.00 10.38 17.99
N LYS A 124 18.81 9.33 18.15
CA LYS A 124 19.38 8.58 17.01
C LYS A 124 18.29 7.88 16.20
N GLY A 125 17.35 7.18 16.86
CA GLY A 125 16.24 6.49 16.19
C GLY A 125 15.36 7.45 15.37
N ILE A 126 15.01 8.61 15.95
CA ILE A 126 14.27 9.68 15.25
C ILE A 126 15.03 10.16 14.02
N LYS A 127 16.32 10.45 14.14
CA LYS A 127 17.15 10.90 13.00
C LYS A 127 17.18 9.85 11.89
N THR A 128 17.36 8.58 12.24
CA THR A 128 17.33 7.47 11.27
C THR A 128 15.99 7.41 10.55
N GLY A 129 14.87 7.52 11.27
CA GLY A 129 13.53 7.51 10.68
C GLY A 129 13.24 8.69 9.74
N VAL A 130 13.71 9.89 10.08
CA VAL A 130 13.57 11.07 9.20
C VAL A 130 14.41 10.89 7.93
N ILE A 131 15.67 10.48 8.06
CA ILE A 131 16.58 10.29 6.92
C ILE A 131 16.06 9.21 5.98
N SER A 132 15.57 8.08 6.51
CA SER A 132 15.04 7.00 5.68
C SER A 132 13.78 7.43 4.93
N LEU A 133 12.86 8.17 5.57
CA LEU A 133 11.69 8.72 4.90
C LEU A 133 12.07 9.70 3.79
N LEU A 134 13.01 10.62 4.04
CA LEU A 134 13.47 11.56 3.02
C LEU A 134 14.05 10.83 1.80
N LEU A 135 14.89 9.82 2.04
CA LEU A 135 15.49 9.03 0.97
C LEU A 135 14.44 8.23 0.19
N ALA A 136 13.47 7.64 0.90
CA ALA A 136 12.37 6.90 0.27
C ALA A 136 11.51 7.80 -0.64
N HIS A 137 11.17 9.01 -0.18
CA HIS A 137 10.41 9.98 -0.99
C HIS A 137 11.21 10.47 -2.20
N LEU A 138 12.53 10.63 -2.06
CA LEU A 138 13.40 11.00 -3.17
C LEU A 138 13.43 9.89 -4.24
N CYS A 139 13.58 8.63 -3.84
CA CYS A 139 13.50 7.49 -4.76
C CYS A 139 12.12 7.38 -5.42
N LEU A 140 11.04 7.53 -4.65
CA LEU A 140 9.68 7.48 -5.17
C LEU A 140 9.43 8.61 -6.18
N GLY A 141 9.88 9.83 -5.88
CA GLY A 141 9.83 10.96 -6.80
C GLY A 141 10.56 10.68 -8.11
N ALA A 142 11.75 10.09 -8.05
CA ALA A 142 12.52 9.71 -9.24
C ALA A 142 11.77 8.67 -10.09
N VAL A 143 11.18 7.63 -9.48
CA VAL A 143 10.40 6.61 -10.20
C VAL A 143 9.19 7.22 -10.91
N ILE A 144 8.47 8.10 -10.24
CA ILE A 144 7.30 8.77 -10.82
C ILE A 144 7.69 9.66 -12.00
N LEU A 145 8.80 10.40 -11.88
CA LEU A 145 9.32 11.23 -12.98
C LEU A 145 9.68 10.40 -14.20
N LEU A 146 10.25 9.20 -14.01
CA LEU A 146 10.69 8.34 -15.10
C LEU A 146 9.55 7.52 -15.74
N THR A 147 8.51 7.17 -14.99
CA THR A 147 7.48 6.21 -15.45
C THR A 147 6.11 6.83 -15.74
N ALA A 148 5.66 7.82 -14.96
CA ALA A 148 4.26 8.23 -14.91
C ALA A 148 3.93 9.53 -15.68
N GLY A 149 4.83 10.01 -16.55
CA GLY A 149 4.64 11.29 -17.25
C GLY A 149 4.71 12.51 -16.31
N GLY A 150 5.34 12.36 -15.15
CA GLY A 150 5.50 13.39 -14.13
C GLY A 150 4.37 13.46 -13.10
N PHE A 151 4.30 14.56 -12.34
CA PHE A 151 3.41 14.68 -11.17
C PHE A 151 1.91 14.71 -11.51
N ARG A 152 1.52 14.85 -12.78
CA ARG A 152 0.11 14.88 -13.19
C ARG A 152 -0.60 13.54 -12.97
N GLY A 153 0.14 12.43 -12.98
CA GLY A 153 -0.40 11.10 -12.69
C GLY A 153 -0.86 10.89 -11.24
N LEU A 154 -0.57 11.82 -10.32
CA LEU A 154 -0.95 11.71 -8.90
C LEU A 154 -2.31 12.34 -8.56
N SER A 155 -3.05 12.87 -9.53
CA SER A 155 -4.32 13.57 -9.25
C SER A 155 -5.36 12.69 -8.53
N GLY A 156 -5.27 11.37 -8.65
CA GLY A 156 -6.13 10.40 -7.95
C GLY A 156 -5.43 9.63 -6.82
N TYR A 157 -4.20 10.01 -6.45
CA TYR A 157 -3.44 9.29 -5.44
C TYR A 157 -3.98 9.56 -4.02
N PRO A 158 -4.21 8.52 -3.18
CA PRO A 158 -4.77 8.69 -1.85
C PRO A 158 -3.72 9.20 -0.85
N TRP A 159 -3.43 10.50 -0.88
CA TRP A 159 -2.42 11.15 -0.03
C TRP A 159 -2.64 10.93 1.47
N GLY A 160 -3.89 10.82 1.92
CA GLY A 160 -4.21 10.54 3.33
C GLY A 160 -3.67 9.19 3.81
N LEU A 161 -3.83 8.14 3.00
CA LEU A 161 -3.28 6.81 3.30
C LEU A 161 -1.76 6.82 3.27
N HIS A 162 -1.15 7.55 2.33
CA HIS A 162 0.30 7.68 2.25
C HIS A 162 0.89 8.30 3.52
N VAL A 163 0.35 9.43 3.98
CA VAL A 163 0.79 10.09 5.21
C VAL A 163 0.64 9.15 6.42
N LEU A 164 -0.48 8.42 6.50
CA LEU A 164 -0.72 7.46 7.58
C LEU A 164 0.34 6.35 7.59
N VAL A 165 0.67 5.78 6.42
CA VAL A 165 1.70 4.74 6.29
C VAL A 165 3.09 5.29 6.65
N CYS A 166 3.43 6.50 6.20
CA CYS A 166 4.70 7.14 6.54
C CYS A 166 4.83 7.40 8.05
N LEU A 167 3.76 7.87 8.69
CA LEU A 167 3.73 8.08 10.15
C LEU A 167 3.86 6.75 10.89
N GLY A 168 3.13 5.72 10.47
CA GLY A 168 3.23 4.38 11.06
C GLY A 168 4.65 3.81 10.95
N TYR A 169 5.27 3.91 9.76
CA TYR A 169 6.66 3.51 9.55
C TYR A 169 7.64 4.29 10.43
N PHE A 170 7.48 5.61 10.53
CA PHE A 170 8.32 6.45 11.37
C PHE A 170 8.26 6.04 12.84
N ILE A 171 7.05 5.81 13.35
CA ILE A 171 6.83 5.34 14.73
C ILE A 171 7.49 3.98 14.95
N LEU A 172 7.36 3.04 14.00
CA LEU A 172 7.99 1.72 14.10
C LEU A 172 9.52 1.81 14.14
N VAL A 173 10.14 2.61 13.26
CA VAL A 173 11.59 2.81 13.25
C VAL A 173 12.07 3.47 14.54
N ALA A 174 11.37 4.50 15.01
CA ALA A 174 11.69 5.16 16.27
C ALA A 174 11.55 4.21 17.47
N ALA A 175 10.51 3.37 17.48
CA ALA A 175 10.28 2.35 18.52
C ALA A 175 11.40 1.29 18.53
N VAL A 176 11.80 0.78 17.36
CA VAL A 176 12.94 -0.15 17.24
C VAL A 176 14.24 0.49 17.73
N GLY A 177 14.46 1.77 17.41
CA GLY A 177 15.60 2.54 17.93
C GLY A 177 15.62 2.68 19.45
N CYS A 178 14.49 2.48 20.14
CA CYS A 178 14.39 2.47 21.60
C CYS A 178 14.71 1.11 22.23
N GLY A 179 14.91 0.04 21.45
CA GLY A 179 15.22 -1.29 21.95
C GLY A 179 16.35 -1.34 22.99
N PRO A 180 17.51 -0.72 22.72
CA PRO A 180 18.62 -0.65 23.68
C PRO A 180 18.28 -0.03 25.03
N ILE A 181 17.28 0.87 25.07
CA ILE A 181 16.84 1.56 26.29
C ILE A 181 16.16 0.58 27.24
N TRP A 182 15.40 -0.36 26.69
CA TRP A 182 14.70 -1.39 27.47
C TRP A 182 15.71 -2.36 28.08
N GLU A 183 16.78 -2.65 27.35
CA GLU A 183 17.83 -3.52 27.83
C GLU A 183 18.73 -2.84 28.86
N LEU A 184 19.03 -1.55 28.69
CA LEU A 184 19.80 -0.76 29.68
C LEU A 184 19.16 -0.77 31.08
N LYS A 185 17.83 -0.84 31.17
CA LYS A 185 17.12 -0.87 32.46
C LYS A 185 17.29 -2.18 33.23
N LYS A 186 17.70 -3.26 32.57
CA LYS A 186 17.82 -4.59 33.19
C LYS A 186 19.15 -4.80 33.92
N TYR A 187 20.20 -4.07 33.54
CA TYR A 187 21.56 -4.29 34.06
C TYR A 187 21.99 -3.18 35.01
N THR A 188 22.62 -3.55 36.12
CA THR A 188 23.21 -2.59 37.05
C THR A 188 24.60 -2.12 36.55
N PRO A 189 25.09 -0.94 36.96
CA PRO A 189 26.33 -0.37 36.42
C PRO A 189 27.57 -1.27 36.56
N ASN A 190 27.65 -2.04 37.65
CA ASN A 190 28.71 -3.03 37.90
C ASN A 190 28.67 -4.22 36.92
N GLU A 191 27.51 -4.61 36.44
CA GLU A 191 27.36 -5.69 35.43
C GLU A 191 27.76 -5.20 34.03
N ASN A 192 27.56 -3.91 33.74
CA ASN A 192 27.99 -3.31 32.46
C ASN A 192 29.51 -3.09 32.37
N ILE A 193 30.22 -2.98 33.50
CA ILE A 193 31.68 -2.76 33.55
C ILE A 193 32.47 -4.07 33.48
N ASN A 194 31.90 -5.17 33.97
CA ASN A 194 32.55 -6.50 34.02
C ASN A 194 32.29 -7.36 32.76
N VAL A 195 31.98 -6.73 31.62
CA VAL A 195 31.78 -7.41 30.32
C VAL A 195 33.10 -7.63 29.61
#